data_AF-A0A2M7WP80-F1
#
_entry.id   AF-A0A2M7WP80-F1
#
_cell.length_a   1.000
_cell.length_b   1.000
_cell.length_c   1.000
_cell.angle_alpha   90.00
_cell.angle_beta   90.00
_cell.angle_gamma   90.00
#
_symmetry.space_group_name_H-M   'P 1'
#
loop_
_entity.id
_entity.type
_entity.pdbx_description
1 polymer ?
#
loop_
_entity_poly.entity_id
_entity_poly.type
_entity_poly.pdbx_seq_one_letter_code
_entity_poly.pdbx_strand_id
1 'polypeptide(L)'
;MKKITGKFIILALITNLAGCGTLLYPERMGQRHSSQVDIKVAVADGIGLLFFIIPGVIAFAVDYHYGTIYLPHQYGENAPDQPLKVVKTDRKIDHAYLESLLESELNVRIDLDANSTLIEQNRSLNEVRLLGDNVGS
;
A
#
# COMPACT_ATOMS: atom_id res chain seq x y z
N MET A 1 34.44 -24.81 -16.24
CA MET A 1 33.24 -24.11 -16.80
C MET A 1 31.93 -24.62 -16.20
N LYS A 2 31.62 -25.93 -16.20
CA LYS A 2 30.39 -26.51 -15.59
C LYS A 2 30.06 -26.04 -14.16
N LYS A 3 31.07 -25.87 -13.30
CA LYS A 3 30.89 -25.44 -11.90
C LYS A 3 30.46 -23.98 -11.74
N ILE A 4 30.78 -23.12 -12.71
CA ILE A 4 30.44 -21.70 -12.68
C ILE A 4 29.00 -21.51 -13.16
N THR A 5 28.61 -22.23 -14.21
CA THR A 5 27.24 -22.25 -14.73
C THR A 5 26.23 -22.73 -13.68
N GLY A 6 26.57 -23.77 -12.93
CA GLY A 6 25.71 -24.27 -11.83
C GLY A 6 25.50 -23.24 -10.72
N LYS A 7 26.54 -22.47 -10.36
CA LYS A 7 26.42 -21.41 -9.34
C LYS A 7 25.55 -20.24 -9.80
N PHE A 8 25.64 -19.85 -11.07
CA PHE A 8 24.77 -18.83 -11.66
C PHE A 8 23.30 -19.27 -11.67
N ILE A 9 23.03 -20.54 -11.99
CA ILE A 9 21.68 -21.09 -11.96
C ILE A 9 21.12 -21.14 -10.54
N ILE A 10 21.92 -21.53 -9.55
CA ILE A 10 21.51 -21.52 -8.14
C ILE A 10 21.24 -20.09 -7.66
N LEU A 11 22.11 -19.13 -8.02
CA LEU A 11 21.93 -17.72 -7.66
C LEU A 11 20.69 -17.10 -8.32
N ALA A 12 20.42 -17.47 -9.58
CA ALA A 12 19.18 -17.11 -10.27
C ALA A 12 17.97 -17.76 -9.59
N LEU A 13 18.03 -19.04 -9.22
CA LEU A 13 16.90 -19.73 -8.60
C LEU A 13 16.55 -19.14 -7.22
N ILE A 14 17.55 -18.72 -6.44
CA ILE A 14 17.37 -18.02 -5.17
C ILE A 14 16.70 -16.65 -5.36
N THR A 15 16.98 -15.96 -6.46
CA THR A 15 16.35 -14.66 -6.79
C THR A 15 14.97 -14.81 -7.42
N ASN A 16 14.57 -16.00 -7.88
CA ASN A 16 13.29 -16.25 -8.57
C ASN A 16 12.15 -16.74 -7.69
N LEU A 17 12.30 -16.86 -6.37
CA LEU A 17 11.27 -17.45 -5.51
C LEU A 17 10.08 -16.51 -5.19
N ALA A 18 9.64 -15.75 -6.20
CA ALA A 18 8.49 -14.82 -6.25
C ALA A 18 8.75 -13.47 -5.57
N GLY A 19 9.25 -12.50 -6.35
CA GLY A 19 9.25 -11.06 -6.02
C GLY A 19 10.09 -10.71 -4.79
N CYS A 20 11.16 -9.94 -4.95
CA CYS A 20 11.84 -9.43 -3.77
C CYS A 20 10.87 -8.58 -2.95
N GLY A 21 9.99 -7.80 -3.60
CA GLY A 21 8.92 -7.07 -2.93
C GLY A 21 7.91 -8.00 -2.25
N THR A 22 7.51 -9.09 -2.89
CA THR A 22 6.53 -10.06 -2.35
C THR A 22 7.08 -10.83 -1.14
N LEU A 23 8.37 -11.15 -1.12
CA LEU A 23 9.05 -11.81 0.00
C LEU A 23 9.40 -10.82 1.13
N LEU A 24 9.87 -9.62 0.79
CA LEU A 24 10.33 -8.62 1.77
C LEU A 24 9.16 -7.86 2.40
N TYR A 25 8.07 -7.69 1.66
CA TYR A 25 6.90 -6.90 2.07
C TYR A 25 5.59 -7.68 1.82
N PRO A 26 5.42 -8.86 2.45
CA PRO A 26 4.20 -9.67 2.29
C PRO A 26 2.93 -8.93 2.75
N GLU A 27 3.06 -7.96 3.66
CA GLU A 27 1.96 -7.14 4.16
C GLU A 27 1.35 -6.20 3.11
N ARG A 28 2.02 -6.00 1.96
CA ARG A 28 1.55 -5.14 0.86
C ARG A 28 0.77 -5.91 -0.21
N MET A 29 0.67 -7.23 -0.07
CA MET A 29 -0.03 -8.09 -1.03
C MET A 29 -1.53 -7.77 -1.09
N GLY A 30 -2.06 -7.54 -2.30
CA GLY A 30 -3.49 -7.30 -2.51
C GLY A 30 -3.93 -5.85 -2.31
N GLN A 31 -2.99 -4.94 -2.04
CA GLN A 31 -3.28 -3.51 -2.10
C GLN A 31 -3.59 -3.10 -3.54
N ARG A 32 -4.63 -2.29 -3.73
CA ARG A 32 -4.95 -1.76 -5.07
C ARG A 32 -3.77 -0.93 -5.56
N HIS A 33 -3.61 -0.84 -6.89
CA HIS A 33 -2.47 -0.16 -7.49
C HIS A 33 -2.37 1.29 -6.95
N SER A 34 -1.32 1.58 -6.18
CA SER A 34 -1.03 2.93 -5.70
C SER A 34 -0.41 3.74 -6.82
N SER A 35 -0.59 5.06 -6.80
CA SER A 35 0.12 5.92 -7.76
C SER A 35 1.62 6.03 -7.45
N GLN A 36 2.04 5.62 -6.24
CA GLN A 36 3.42 5.76 -5.77
C GLN A 36 4.17 4.43 -5.85
N VAL A 37 5.28 4.42 -6.58
CA VAL A 37 6.17 3.26 -6.78
C VAL A 37 7.27 3.25 -5.72
N ASP A 38 7.53 2.09 -5.11
CA ASP A 38 8.65 1.89 -4.20
C ASP A 38 9.96 1.83 -4.99
N ILE A 39 10.73 2.93 -4.90
CA ILE A 39 12.00 3.09 -5.59
C ILE A 39 12.96 1.94 -5.22
N LYS A 40 12.91 1.41 -4.00
CA LYS A 40 13.82 0.34 -3.58
C LYS A 40 13.52 -0.95 -4.34
N VAL A 41 12.24 -1.32 -4.42
CA VAL A 41 11.79 -2.53 -5.12
C VAL A 41 12.02 -2.38 -6.62
N ALA A 42 11.63 -1.23 -7.19
CA ALA A 42 11.82 -0.95 -8.61
C ALA A 42 13.29 -0.96 -9.05
N VAL A 43 14.20 -0.43 -8.22
CA VAL A 43 15.64 -0.48 -8.49
C VAL A 43 16.18 -1.91 -8.40
N ALA A 44 15.75 -2.70 -7.43
CA ALA A 44 16.17 -4.09 -7.28
C ALA A 44 15.74 -4.94 -8.50
N ASP A 45 14.48 -4.81 -8.94
CA ASP A 45 13.98 -5.47 -10.14
C ASP A 45 14.70 -4.97 -11.40
N GLY A 46 14.98 -3.67 -11.48
CA GLY A 46 15.75 -3.06 -12.57
C GLY A 46 17.19 -3.60 -12.67
N ILE A 47 17.86 -3.84 -11.54
CA ILE A 47 19.16 -4.50 -11.50
C ILE A 47 19.04 -5.96 -11.97
N GLY A 48 17.99 -6.67 -11.53
CA GLY A 48 17.66 -8.01 -12.01
C GLY A 48 17.49 -8.05 -13.53
N LEU A 49 16.74 -7.09 -14.08
CA LEU A 49 16.50 -6.94 -15.52
C LEU A 49 17.80 -6.65 -16.29
N LEU A 50 18.69 -5.82 -15.73
CA LEU A 50 19.94 -5.40 -16.37
C LEU A 50 20.93 -6.56 -16.53
N PHE A 51 21.12 -7.37 -15.48
CA PHE A 51 22.11 -8.46 -15.48
C PHE A 51 21.52 -9.80 -15.94
N PHE A 52 20.21 -10.00 -15.80
CA PHE A 52 19.52 -11.25 -16.12
C PHE A 52 18.09 -10.98 -16.63
N ILE A 53 17.95 -10.79 -17.93
CA ILE A 53 16.67 -10.42 -18.60
C ILE A 53 15.50 -11.30 -18.15
N ILE A 54 15.60 -12.62 -18.31
CA ILE A 54 14.49 -13.55 -18.04
C ILE A 54 14.01 -13.46 -16.58
N PRO A 55 14.89 -13.64 -15.56
CA PRO A 55 14.44 -13.56 -14.18
C PRO A 55 14.07 -12.13 -13.73
N GLY A 56 14.68 -11.09 -14.30
CA GLY A 56 14.30 -9.70 -14.02
C GLY A 56 12.89 -9.35 -14.49
N VAL A 57 12.48 -9.81 -15.68
CA VAL A 57 11.10 -9.62 -16.16
C VAL A 57 10.10 -10.34 -15.26
N ILE A 58 10.43 -11.56 -14.80
CA ILE A 58 9.55 -12.34 -13.91
C ILE A 58 9.37 -11.62 -12.57
N ALA A 59 10.46 -11.14 -11.95
CA ALA A 59 10.40 -10.40 -10.69
C ALA A 59 9.51 -9.16 -10.80
N PHE A 60 9.73 -8.34 -11.84
CA PHE A 60 8.95 -7.15 -12.10
C PHE A 60 7.46 -7.44 -12.33
N ALA A 61 7.14 -8.51 -13.07
CA ALA A 61 5.75 -8.91 -13.33
C ALA A 61 5.05 -9.38 -12.05
N VAL A 62 5.75 -10.13 -11.19
CA VAL A 62 5.22 -10.59 -9.90
C VAL A 62 5.00 -9.41 -8.96
N ASP A 63 5.99 -8.53 -8.78
CA ASP A 63 5.86 -7.41 -7.86
C ASP A 63 4.84 -6.36 -8.34
N TYR A 64 4.63 -6.24 -9.66
CA TYR A 64 3.51 -5.49 -10.24
C TYR A 64 2.16 -6.16 -9.97
N HIS A 65 2.03 -7.47 -10.20
CA HIS A 65 0.76 -8.19 -10.08
C HIS A 65 0.25 -8.25 -8.64
N TYR A 66 1.15 -8.47 -7.67
CA TYR A 66 0.81 -8.51 -6.24
C TYR A 66 0.78 -7.13 -5.59
N GLY A 67 1.24 -6.10 -6.29
CA GLY A 67 1.22 -4.71 -5.84
C GLY A 67 2.36 -4.32 -4.89
N THR A 68 3.36 -5.19 -4.72
CA THR A 68 4.52 -4.99 -3.82
C THR A 68 5.57 -4.03 -4.39
N ILE A 69 5.51 -3.72 -5.70
CA ILE A 69 6.28 -2.64 -6.32
C ILE A 69 5.76 -1.25 -5.91
N TYR A 70 4.59 -1.17 -5.30
CA TYR A 70 3.99 0.10 -4.88
C TYR A 70 4.26 0.40 -3.41
N LEU A 71 4.29 1.69 -3.07
CA LEU A 71 4.25 2.11 -1.67
C LEU A 71 2.89 1.71 -1.06
N PRO A 72 2.89 1.33 0.22
CA PRO A 72 1.65 1.02 0.90
C PRO A 72 0.77 2.26 0.91
N HIS A 73 -0.52 2.07 0.64
CA HIS A 73 -1.46 3.17 0.81
C HIS A 73 -1.48 3.57 2.29
N GLN A 74 -1.07 4.79 2.56
CA GLN A 74 -1.31 5.46 3.83
C GLN A 74 -2.79 5.87 3.93
N TYR A 75 -3.72 4.90 3.92
CA TYR A 75 -5.10 5.20 4.31
C TYR A 75 -5.09 5.48 5.81
N GLY A 76 -4.97 6.76 6.18
CA GLY A 76 -5.04 7.21 7.56
C GLY A 76 -3.70 7.42 8.27
N GLU A 77 -2.55 7.30 7.61
CA GLU A 77 -1.34 7.95 8.16
C GLU A 77 -1.53 9.46 7.96
N ASN A 78 -2.15 10.08 8.95
CA ASN A 78 -1.97 11.51 9.14
C ASN A 78 -0.46 11.73 9.15
N ALA A 79 0.03 12.70 8.38
CA ALA A 79 1.37 13.20 8.60
C ALA A 79 1.55 13.38 10.11
N PRO A 80 2.67 12.96 10.73
CA PRO A 80 2.82 12.93 12.20
C PRO A 80 2.50 14.28 12.88
N ASP A 81 2.48 15.36 12.09
CA ASP A 81 2.19 16.73 12.53
C ASP A 81 0.74 17.18 12.30
N GLN A 82 -0.15 16.34 11.76
CA GLN A 82 -1.56 16.66 11.51
C GLN A 82 -2.47 15.93 12.50
N PRO A 83 -2.97 16.62 13.55
CA PRO A 83 -3.91 15.99 14.47
C PRO A 83 -5.21 15.66 13.76
N LEU A 84 -5.73 14.45 14.01
CA LEU A 84 -7.07 14.04 13.59
C LEU A 84 -8.10 15.11 13.99
N LYS A 85 -8.81 15.69 13.02
CA LYS A 85 -9.90 16.64 13.28
C LYS A 85 -11.14 15.87 13.76
N VAL A 86 -11.30 15.79 15.07
CA VAL A 86 -12.48 15.14 15.69
C VAL A 86 -13.67 16.10 15.68
N VAL A 87 -14.68 15.81 14.86
CA VAL A 87 -15.96 16.53 14.88
C VAL A 87 -16.95 15.74 15.73
N LYS A 88 -17.33 16.29 16.88
CA LYS A 88 -18.42 15.73 17.70
C LYS A 88 -19.75 16.23 17.14
N THR A 89 -20.70 15.33 16.90
CA THR A 89 -22.06 15.71 16.54
C THR A 89 -23.04 15.01 17.49
N ASP A 90 -24.01 15.76 18.00
CA ASP A 90 -25.00 15.27 18.97
C ASP A 90 -26.22 14.62 18.28
N ARG A 91 -26.18 14.50 16.94
CA ARG A 91 -27.24 13.90 16.12
C ARG A 91 -26.79 12.55 15.57
N LYS A 92 -27.76 11.71 15.20
CA LYS A 92 -27.47 10.49 14.45
C LYS A 92 -26.74 10.85 13.15
N ILE A 93 -25.54 10.31 12.96
CA ILE A 93 -24.76 10.52 11.74
C ILE A 93 -25.50 9.80 10.60
N ASP A 94 -25.97 10.57 9.63
CA ASP A 94 -26.61 10.09 8.41
C ASP A 94 -25.71 10.44 7.20
N HIS A 95 -25.77 9.65 6.14
CA HIS A 95 -24.88 9.76 4.97
C HIS A 95 -24.96 11.17 4.35
N ALA A 96 -26.18 11.69 4.14
CA ALA A 96 -26.40 13.02 3.60
C ALA A 96 -25.81 14.15 4.47
N TYR A 97 -25.82 13.98 5.80
CA TYR A 97 -25.21 14.96 6.70
C TYR A 97 -23.68 14.88 6.64
N LEU A 98 -23.13 13.67 6.62
CA LEU A 98 -21.69 13.45 6.56
C LEU A 98 -21.10 13.97 5.23
N GLU A 99 -21.79 13.75 4.11
CA GLU A 99 -21.46 14.33 2.81
C GLU A 99 -21.40 15.86 2.90
N SER A 100 -22.48 16.51 3.35
CA SER A 100 -22.52 17.96 3.43
C SER A 100 -21.41 18.56 4.30
N LEU A 101 -21.02 17.86 5.37
CA LEU A 101 -19.94 18.28 6.26
C LEU A 101 -18.58 18.15 5.56
N LEU A 102 -18.33 17.02 4.90
CA LEU A 102 -17.07 16.79 4.18
C LEU A 102 -16.94 17.70 2.95
N GLU A 103 -18.03 17.94 2.21
CA GLU A 103 -18.05 18.86 1.07
C GLU A 103 -17.71 20.28 1.52
N SER A 104 -18.22 20.72 2.67
CA SER A 104 -17.96 22.06 3.21
C SER A 104 -16.50 22.27 3.63
N GLU A 105 -15.83 21.22 4.08
CA GLU A 105 -14.48 21.27 4.64
C GLU A 105 -13.40 20.97 3.58
N LEU A 106 -13.70 20.07 2.64
CA LEU A 106 -12.75 19.62 1.62
C LEU A 106 -12.97 20.32 0.27
N ASN A 107 -14.10 21.03 0.09
CA ASN A 107 -14.49 21.69 -1.15
C ASN A 107 -14.46 20.74 -2.37
N VAL A 108 -14.72 19.46 -2.13
CA VAL A 108 -14.81 18.36 -3.10
C VAL A 108 -16.17 17.71 -2.90
N ARG A 109 -16.84 17.36 -4.01
CA ARG A 109 -18.12 16.62 -3.98
C ARG A 109 -17.86 15.17 -3.60
N ILE A 110 -18.54 14.68 -2.56
CA ILE A 110 -18.35 13.33 -2.03
C ILE A 110 -19.67 12.59 -2.09
N ASP A 111 -19.62 11.39 -2.69
CA ASP A 111 -20.74 10.45 -2.75
C ASP A 111 -20.37 9.23 -1.89
N LEU A 112 -20.98 9.13 -0.71
CA LEU A 112 -20.73 8.05 0.25
C LEU A 112 -21.45 6.76 -0.13
N ASP A 113 -22.38 6.81 -1.08
CA ASP A 113 -23.14 5.65 -1.58
C ASP A 113 -22.47 5.02 -2.81
N ALA A 114 -21.40 5.64 -3.32
CA ALA A 114 -20.59 5.09 -4.39
C ALA A 114 -19.90 3.78 -3.97
N ASN A 115 -19.89 2.79 -4.87
CA ASN A 115 -19.34 1.44 -4.66
C ASN A 115 -17.80 1.41 -4.43
N SER A 116 -17.14 2.56 -4.44
CA SER A 116 -15.71 2.76 -4.17
C SER A 116 -15.42 3.30 -2.77
N THR A 117 -16.45 3.61 -1.97
CA THR A 117 -16.29 4.23 -0.65
C THR A 117 -16.30 3.16 0.44
N LEU A 118 -15.23 3.08 1.23
CA LEU A 118 -15.15 2.20 2.40
C LEU A 118 -15.53 3.00 3.65
N ILE A 119 -16.65 2.64 4.27
CA ILE A 119 -17.11 3.24 5.52
C ILE A 119 -16.88 2.24 6.65
N GLU A 120 -15.97 2.58 7.56
CA GLU A 120 -15.67 1.73 8.72
C GLU A 120 -16.22 2.34 10.00
N GLN A 121 -17.26 1.73 10.55
CA GLN A 121 -17.94 2.20 11.75
C GLN A 121 -17.25 1.64 13.01
N ASN A 122 -16.33 2.42 13.57
CA ASN A 122 -15.67 2.07 14.83
C ASN A 122 -16.50 2.48 16.05
N ARG A 123 -16.71 1.53 16.98
CA ARG A 123 -17.61 1.72 18.13
C ARG A 123 -16.93 2.42 19.32
N SER A 124 -15.60 2.49 19.34
CA SER A 124 -14.85 3.13 20.42
C SER A 124 -13.80 4.12 19.90
N LEU A 125 -13.79 5.33 20.49
CA LEU A 125 -12.77 6.34 20.19
C LEU A 125 -11.37 5.92 20.64
N ASN A 126 -11.28 5.00 21.61
CA ASN A 126 -10.01 4.46 22.08
C ASN A 126 -9.38 3.55 21.03
N GLU A 127 -10.15 2.72 20.31
CA GLU A 127 -9.63 1.91 19.20
C GLU A 127 -9.11 2.77 18.05
N VAL A 128 -9.83 3.85 17.69
CA VAL A 128 -9.37 4.79 16.65
C VAL A 128 -8.09 5.51 17.08
N ARG A 129 -7.94 5.83 18.36
CA ARG A 129 -6.73 6.45 18.90
C ARG A 129 -5.55 5.48 18.92
N LEU A 130 -5.79 4.20 19.26
CA LEU A 130 -4.76 3.15 19.22
C LEU A 130 -4.30 2.84 17.80
N LEU A 131 -5.16 3.00 16.80
CA LEU A 131 -4.78 2.94 15.39
C LEU A 131 -3.90 4.14 14.98
N GLY A 132 -4.18 5.34 15.50
CA GLY A 132 -3.33 6.52 15.28
C GLY A 132 -1.95 6.45 15.95
N ASP A 133 -1.87 5.87 17.15
CA ASP A 133 -0.62 5.78 17.91
C ASP A 133 0.32 4.65 17.40
N ASN A 134 -0.21 3.56 16.82
CA ASN A 134 0.59 2.46 16.24
C ASN A 134 1.15 2.74 14.84
N VAL A 135 0.80 3.89 14.24
CA VAL A 135 1.29 4.34 12.93
C VAL A 135 2.56 5.20 13.06
N GLY A 136 2.96 5.54 14.29
CA GLY A 136 4.12 6.39 14.59
C GLY A 136 5.36 5.67 15.13
N SER A 137 5.48 4.35 14.99
CA SER A 137 6.67 3.57 15.46
C SER A 137 7.33 2.77 14.35
#